data_AF-A0A811QZQ4-F1
#
_entry.id   AF-A0A811QZQ4-F1
#
_cell.length_a   1.000
_cell.length_b   1.000
_cell.length_c   1.000
_cell.angle_alpha   90.00
_cell.angle_beta   90.00
_cell.angle_gamma   90.00
#
_symmetry.space_group_name_H-M   'P 1'
#
loop_
_entity.id
_entity.type
_entity.pdbx_description
1 polymer ?
#
loop_
_entity_poly.entity_id
_entity_poly.type
_entity_poly.pdbx_seq_one_letter_code
_entity_poly.pdbx_strand_id
1 'polypeptide(L)'
;MVNKLEPEITDCEQGENWTRITFKPDLAKFNLTHLEEDVVALMKKRVIDVAATLGESVNVMFDGQRVLVKNFSYYVDWHIMSASKKRLVELPRICEKLNDQWEVSFVNGIATTRGGSHVDYVANKIATHVAHVVNDKKSKNIHAEVHDVKRHLWLFVNARIQNPTFDSQTKNFLTTPYESFGSNCDFSNVFLDKVVNSGVVRNMLLYPGFMCTSKEAILRKKGGGGDN
;
A
#
# COMPACT_ATOMS: atom_id res chain seq x y z
N MET A 1 35.36 17.28 11.20
CA MET A 1 34.11 17.46 11.98
C MET A 1 33.16 18.32 11.14
N VAL A 2 31.85 18.26 11.37
CA VAL A 2 30.92 19.26 10.79
C VAL A 2 30.88 20.43 11.75
N ASN A 3 31.26 21.62 11.29
CA ASN A 3 31.18 22.83 12.12
C ASN A 3 29.71 23.17 12.35
N LYS A 4 29.23 22.99 13.57
CA LYS A 4 27.97 23.59 14.00
C LYS A 4 28.21 25.09 14.16
N LEU A 5 27.42 25.90 13.46
CA LEU A 5 27.27 27.31 13.79
C LEU A 5 26.45 27.42 15.09
N GLU A 6 26.65 28.51 15.82
CA GLU A 6 25.75 28.88 16.92
C GLU A 6 24.40 29.37 16.34
N PRO A 7 23.28 29.22 17.05
CA PRO A 7 21.98 29.63 16.54
C PRO A 7 21.85 31.16 16.51
N GLU A 8 21.59 31.72 15.34
CA GLU A 8 21.11 33.09 15.20
C GLU A 8 19.66 33.15 15.72
N ILE A 9 19.40 34.07 16.65
CA ILE A 9 18.08 34.29 17.26
C ILE A 9 17.73 35.77 17.09
N THR A 10 16.57 36.03 16.48
CA THR A 10 16.04 37.38 16.22
C THR A 10 14.57 37.43 16.62
N ASP A 11 14.04 38.63 16.82
CA ASP A 11 12.59 38.84 16.90
C ASP A 11 11.89 38.40 15.61
N CYS A 12 10.63 37.97 15.72
CA CYS A 12 9.81 37.49 14.61
C CYS A 12 8.40 38.08 14.68
N GLU A 13 7.74 38.25 13.53
CA GLU A 13 6.39 38.82 13.49
C GLU A 13 5.34 37.85 14.06
N GLN A 14 4.34 38.42 14.74
CA GLN A 14 3.31 37.65 15.46
C GLN A 14 2.37 36.91 14.49
N GLY A 15 2.79 35.71 14.07
CA GLY A 15 2.05 34.86 13.14
C GLY A 15 2.96 33.96 12.31
N GLU A 16 4.25 34.28 12.16
CA GLU A 16 5.21 33.56 11.30
C GLU A 16 5.72 32.23 11.92
N ASN A 17 4.80 31.37 12.35
CA ASN A 17 5.11 30.05 12.89
C ASN A 17 5.43 29.04 11.77
N TRP A 18 6.67 29.01 11.29
CA TRP A 18 7.14 28.06 10.28
C TRP A 18 8.49 27.41 10.61
N THR A 19 8.77 26.26 9.99
CA THR A 19 10.06 25.55 10.08
C THR A 19 10.57 25.25 8.68
N ARG A 20 11.73 25.82 8.30
CA ARG A 20 12.38 25.59 7.00
C ARG A 20 13.67 24.80 7.19
N ILE A 21 13.76 23.62 6.57
CA ILE A 21 14.96 22.79 6.59
C ILE A 21 15.65 22.91 5.24
N THR A 22 16.78 23.64 5.21
CA THR A 22 17.66 23.72 4.04
C THR A 22 18.90 22.85 4.30
N PHE A 23 19.22 21.94 3.38
CA PHE A 23 20.44 21.12 3.47
C PHE A 23 21.07 20.92 2.10
N LYS A 24 22.39 20.71 2.06
CA LYS A 24 23.12 20.27 0.88
C LYS A 24 23.65 18.86 1.15
N PRO A 25 23.24 17.82 0.40
CA PRO A 25 23.75 16.47 0.60
C PRO A 25 25.24 16.39 0.27
N ASP A 26 25.96 15.59 1.05
CA ASP A 26 27.37 15.28 0.83
C ASP A 26 27.48 14.18 -0.24
N LEU A 27 27.38 14.60 -1.51
CA LEU A 27 27.28 13.69 -2.66
C LEU A 27 28.47 12.74 -2.79
N ALA A 28 29.66 13.15 -2.34
CA ALA A 28 30.86 12.32 -2.35
C ALA A 28 30.70 11.03 -1.52
N LYS A 29 29.96 11.07 -0.41
CA LYS A 29 29.63 9.88 0.40
C LYS A 29 28.72 8.87 -0.30
N PHE A 30 28.06 9.28 -1.38
CA PHE A 30 27.21 8.43 -2.22
C PHE A 30 27.89 8.10 -3.56
N ASN A 31 29.16 8.48 -3.75
CA ASN A 31 29.91 8.42 -5.01
C ASN A 31 29.26 9.21 -6.17
N LEU A 32 28.48 10.25 -5.84
CA LEU A 32 27.79 11.11 -6.81
C LEU A 32 28.53 12.44 -7.01
N THR A 33 28.47 12.99 -8.23
CA THR A 33 28.97 14.33 -8.55
C THR A 33 27.87 15.39 -8.54
N HIS A 34 26.65 14.98 -8.88
CA HIS A 34 25.42 15.79 -8.91
C HIS A 34 24.23 14.89 -8.54
N LEU A 35 23.03 15.47 -8.43
CA LEU A 35 21.80 14.66 -8.31
C LEU A 35 21.33 14.27 -9.72
N GLU A 36 21.46 12.98 -10.03
CA GLU A 36 21.05 12.39 -11.32
C GLU A 36 19.53 12.42 -11.49
N GLU A 37 19.04 12.36 -12.73
CA GLU A 37 17.62 12.52 -13.04
C GLU A 37 16.71 11.50 -12.34
N ASP A 38 17.12 10.23 -12.25
CA ASP A 38 16.37 9.19 -11.53
C ASP A 38 16.31 9.45 -10.01
N VAL A 39 17.38 9.99 -9.42
CA VAL A 39 17.40 10.38 -7.99
C VAL A 39 16.44 11.54 -7.76
N VAL A 40 16.44 12.54 -8.64
CA VAL A 40 15.51 13.68 -8.61
C VAL A 40 14.06 13.21 -8.87
N ALA A 41 13.85 12.23 -9.75
CA ALA A 41 12.54 11.64 -10.02
C ALA A 41 11.98 10.90 -8.79
N LEU A 42 12.81 10.15 -8.07
CA LEU A 42 12.44 9.52 -6.80
C LEU A 42 12.10 10.56 -5.71
N MET A 43 12.84 11.67 -5.64
CA MET A 43 12.51 12.79 -4.73
C MET A 43 11.17 13.44 -5.10
N LYS A 44 10.94 13.76 -6.38
CA LYS A 44 9.67 14.29 -6.90
C LYS A 44 8.49 13.35 -6.60
N LYS A 45 8.67 12.05 -6.87
CA LYS A 45 7.71 10.99 -6.53
C LYS A 45 7.40 10.98 -5.03
N ARG A 46 8.40 11.14 -4.16
CA ARG A 46 8.20 11.19 -2.71
C ARG A 46 7.44 12.43 -2.25
N VAL A 47 7.54 13.57 -2.92
CA VAL A 47 6.69 14.75 -2.62
C VAL A 47 5.23 14.49 -3.01
N ILE A 48 4.99 13.79 -4.12
CA ILE A 48 3.65 13.33 -4.52
C ILE A 48 3.06 12.34 -3.49
N ASP A 49 3.86 11.40 -2.99
CA ASP A 49 3.45 10.49 -1.90
C ASP A 49 3.00 11.23 -0.63
N VAL A 50 3.71 12.32 -0.27
CA VAL A 50 3.37 13.15 0.89
C VAL A 50 2.07 13.91 0.65
N ALA A 51 1.87 14.49 -0.53
CA ALA A 51 0.58 15.13 -0.89
C ALA A 51 -0.60 14.15 -0.80
N ALA A 52 -0.44 12.94 -1.33
CA ALA A 52 -1.47 11.89 -1.27
C ALA A 52 -1.87 11.51 0.17
N THR A 53 -0.90 11.49 1.10
CA THR A 53 -1.09 10.96 2.47
C THR A 53 -1.51 11.99 3.51
N LEU A 54 -1.20 13.27 3.31
CA LEU A 54 -1.64 14.35 4.20
C LEU A 54 -3.11 14.73 3.98
N GLY A 55 -3.60 14.64 2.74
CA GLY A 55 -4.99 14.92 2.37
C GLY A 55 -5.31 16.41 2.22
N GLU A 56 -6.59 16.71 2.01
CA GLU A 56 -7.06 17.99 1.44
C GLU A 56 -6.84 19.22 2.33
N SER A 57 -6.49 19.04 3.61
CA SER A 57 -6.17 20.12 4.54
C SER A 57 -4.75 20.68 4.39
N VAL A 58 -3.85 20.02 3.65
CA VAL A 58 -2.46 20.47 3.50
C VAL A 58 -2.11 20.71 2.03
N ASN A 59 -1.76 21.96 1.70
CA ASN A 59 -1.31 22.32 0.36
C ASN A 59 0.18 22.01 0.19
N VAL A 60 0.50 20.97 -0.59
CA VAL A 60 1.88 20.63 -0.94
C VAL A 60 2.31 21.37 -2.21
N MET A 61 3.46 22.04 -2.13
CA MET A 61 4.11 22.76 -3.22
C MET A 61 5.45 22.10 -3.57
N PHE A 62 5.82 22.10 -4.84
CA PHE A 62 7.11 21.64 -5.35
C PHE A 62 7.61 22.60 -6.43
N ASP A 63 8.84 23.10 -6.31
CA ASP A 63 9.44 24.11 -7.22
C ASP A 63 8.49 25.30 -7.54
N GLY A 64 7.77 25.77 -6.52
CA GLY A 64 6.78 26.87 -6.63
C GLY A 64 5.43 26.48 -7.23
N GLN A 65 5.26 25.25 -7.72
CA GLN A 65 4.01 24.75 -8.32
C GLN A 65 3.22 23.89 -7.31
N ARG A 66 1.89 23.91 -7.38
CA ARG A 66 1.02 23.10 -6.50
C ARG A 66 0.93 21.67 -7.01
N VAL A 67 1.17 20.70 -6.13
CA VAL A 67 0.96 19.28 -6.45
C VAL A 67 -0.54 19.01 -6.60
N LEU A 68 -0.95 18.46 -7.75
CA LEU A 68 -2.37 18.32 -8.10
C LEU A 68 -3.09 17.13 -7.44
N VAL A 69 -2.36 16.25 -6.74
CA VAL A 69 -2.94 15.14 -5.95
C VAL A 69 -3.54 15.72 -4.67
N LYS A 70 -4.87 15.85 -4.65
CA LYS A 70 -5.63 16.44 -3.52
C LYS A 70 -5.77 15.50 -2.34
N ASN A 71 -5.98 14.23 -2.63
CA ASN A 71 -6.27 13.18 -1.66
C ASN A 71 -5.75 11.85 -2.18
N PHE A 72 -5.88 10.83 -1.33
CA PHE A 72 -5.29 9.55 -1.61
C PHE A 72 -5.93 8.84 -2.84
N SER A 73 -7.25 8.87 -3.01
CA SER A 73 -7.94 8.34 -4.20
C SER A 73 -7.28 8.74 -5.53
N TYR A 74 -6.93 10.02 -5.72
CA TYR A 74 -6.29 10.50 -6.96
C TYR A 74 -4.92 9.84 -7.24
N TYR A 75 -4.17 9.50 -6.20
CA TYR A 75 -2.90 8.78 -6.34
C TYR A 75 -3.13 7.34 -6.83
N VAL A 76 -4.19 6.67 -6.36
CA VAL A 76 -4.58 5.34 -6.87
C VAL A 76 -4.92 5.40 -8.35
N ASP A 77 -5.72 6.40 -8.75
CA ASP A 77 -6.12 6.58 -10.14
C ASP A 77 -4.90 6.78 -11.06
N TRP A 78 -3.88 7.53 -10.65
CA TRP A 78 -2.64 7.69 -11.42
C TRP A 78 -1.88 6.36 -11.60
N HIS A 79 -1.80 5.51 -10.57
CA HIS A 79 -1.19 4.17 -10.70
C HIS A 79 -2.00 3.25 -11.62
N ILE A 80 -3.33 3.26 -11.48
CA ILE A 80 -4.24 2.48 -12.33
C ILE A 80 -4.16 2.94 -13.79
N MET A 81 -4.21 4.24 -14.07
CA MET A 81 -4.05 4.80 -15.41
C MET A 81 -2.68 4.42 -16.01
N SER A 82 -1.60 4.51 -15.22
CA SER A 82 -0.25 4.15 -15.67
C SER A 82 -0.12 2.66 -16.03
N ALA A 83 -0.72 1.77 -15.24
CA ALA A 83 -0.74 0.34 -15.53
C ALA A 83 -1.67 -0.04 -16.70
N SER A 84 -2.83 0.64 -16.83
CA SER A 84 -3.79 0.42 -17.92
C SER A 84 -3.25 0.85 -19.28
N LYS A 85 -2.34 1.83 -19.37
CA LYS A 85 -1.62 2.18 -20.62
C LYS A 85 -0.90 1.00 -21.30
N LYS A 86 -0.64 -0.10 -20.56
CA LYS A 86 0.02 -1.32 -21.06
C LYS A 86 -0.96 -2.50 -21.21
N ARG A 87 -2.28 -2.28 -21.18
CA ARG A 87 -3.32 -3.32 -21.21
C ARG A 87 -4.42 -2.97 -22.21
N LEU A 88 -5.02 -4.00 -22.81
CA LEU A 88 -6.18 -3.88 -23.71
C LEU A 88 -7.53 -3.83 -22.97
N VAL A 89 -7.51 -3.97 -21.64
CA VAL A 89 -8.68 -3.99 -20.76
C VAL A 89 -8.36 -3.14 -19.53
N GLU A 90 -9.26 -2.24 -19.17
CA GLU A 90 -9.12 -1.40 -17.99
C GLU A 90 -9.08 -2.23 -16.70
N LEU A 91 -8.30 -1.77 -15.72
CA LEU A 91 -8.23 -2.41 -14.41
C LEU A 91 -9.43 -1.95 -13.55
N PRO A 92 -10.27 -2.89 -13.05
CA PRO A 92 -11.42 -2.52 -12.23
C PRO A 92 -10.97 -1.95 -10.89
N ARG A 93 -11.23 -0.66 -10.67
CA ARG A 93 -10.99 -0.01 -9.38
C ARG A 93 -12.13 -0.32 -8.41
N ILE A 94 -11.78 -0.81 -7.23
CA ILE A 94 -12.71 -0.90 -6.09
C ILE A 94 -12.05 -0.21 -4.91
N CYS A 95 -12.80 0.68 -4.27
CA CYS A 95 -12.34 1.51 -3.16
C CYS A 95 -13.40 1.46 -2.05
N GLU A 96 -12.96 1.23 -0.82
CA GLU A 96 -13.77 1.40 0.38
C GLU A 96 -12.96 2.22 1.38
N LYS A 97 -13.49 3.38 1.78
CA LYS A 97 -12.93 4.19 2.85
C LYS A 97 -13.70 3.85 4.13
N LEU A 98 -13.09 3.03 4.98
CA LEU A 98 -13.73 2.56 6.22
C LEU A 98 -13.86 3.67 7.28
N ASN A 99 -12.90 4.59 7.32
CA ASN A 99 -12.83 5.77 8.18
C ASN A 99 -11.65 6.65 7.71
N ASP A 100 -11.26 7.68 8.47
CA ASP A 100 -10.13 8.58 8.17
C ASP A 100 -8.73 7.99 8.48
N GLN A 101 -8.59 6.66 8.59
CA GLN A 101 -7.37 5.98 9.02
C GLN A 101 -6.79 4.98 7.99
N TRP A 102 -7.46 4.71 6.86
CA TRP A 102 -7.05 3.66 5.89
C TRP A 102 -7.23 4.04 4.40
N GLU A 103 -6.14 4.24 3.63
CA GLU A 103 -6.08 4.05 2.13
C GLU A 103 -5.10 2.91 1.73
N VAL A 104 -3.93 2.86 1.01
CA VAL A 104 -3.00 3.74 0.22
C VAL A 104 -1.44 3.67 0.44
N SER A 105 -0.83 2.59 0.96
CA SER A 105 0.61 2.15 0.91
C SER A 105 1.63 2.79 1.87
N PHE A 106 1.15 3.52 2.88
CA PHE A 106 1.99 4.18 3.87
C PHE A 106 1.61 3.78 5.31
N VAL A 107 2.49 4.04 6.27
CA VAL A 107 2.13 4.02 7.70
C VAL A 107 2.47 5.37 8.28
N ASN A 108 1.47 6.12 8.72
CA ASN A 108 1.62 7.52 9.17
C ASN A 108 2.40 8.38 8.14
N GLY A 109 2.13 8.17 6.84
CA GLY A 109 2.81 8.85 5.71
C GLY A 109 4.18 8.27 5.31
N ILE A 110 4.72 7.27 6.01
CA ILE A 110 6.00 6.61 5.72
C ILE A 110 5.80 5.49 4.69
N ALA A 111 6.62 5.44 3.63
CA ALA A 111 6.46 4.49 2.53
C ALA A 111 6.89 3.06 2.91
N THR A 112 5.92 2.17 3.14
CA THR A 112 6.19 0.76 3.45
C THR A 112 6.40 -0.04 2.16
N THR A 113 7.53 0.18 1.48
CA THR A 113 7.79 -0.35 0.12
C THR A 113 7.83 -1.89 0.02
N ARG A 114 8.12 -2.58 1.13
CA ARG A 114 8.09 -4.05 1.24
C ARG A 114 6.80 -4.58 1.89
N GLY A 115 5.84 -3.72 2.17
CA GLY A 115 4.59 -4.06 2.86
C GLY A 115 4.78 -4.17 4.38
N GLY A 116 4.20 -5.21 4.98
CA GLY A 116 4.17 -5.40 6.43
C GLY A 116 2.84 -5.96 6.91
N SER A 117 2.74 -6.13 8.23
CA SER A 117 1.55 -6.70 8.89
C SER A 117 0.24 -5.99 8.55
N HIS A 118 0.25 -4.68 8.28
CA HIS A 118 -0.93 -3.92 7.85
C HIS A 118 -1.44 -4.34 6.48
N VAL A 119 -0.52 -4.57 5.52
CA VAL A 119 -0.87 -5.08 4.19
C VAL A 119 -1.37 -6.52 4.30
N ASP A 120 -0.69 -7.37 5.07
CA ASP A 120 -1.08 -8.77 5.24
C ASP A 120 -2.43 -8.93 5.95
N TYR A 121 -2.74 -8.11 6.96
CA TYR A 121 -4.03 -8.12 7.65
C TYR A 121 -5.20 -7.84 6.69
N VAL A 122 -5.10 -6.77 5.90
CA VAL A 122 -6.07 -6.43 4.85
C VAL A 122 -6.14 -7.52 3.77
N ALA A 123 -4.99 -7.97 3.27
CA ALA A 123 -4.92 -8.98 2.22
C ALA A 123 -5.54 -10.30 2.64
N ASN A 124 -5.26 -10.75 3.87
CA ASN A 124 -5.76 -12.01 4.41
C ASN A 124 -7.28 -11.96 4.62
N LYS A 125 -7.85 -10.87 5.15
CA LYS A 125 -9.32 -10.72 5.28
C LYS A 125 -10.02 -10.83 3.92
N ILE A 126 -9.59 -10.03 2.94
CA ILE A 126 -10.18 -10.01 1.59
C ILE A 126 -10.05 -11.38 0.92
N ALA A 127 -8.83 -11.96 0.93
CA ALA A 127 -8.56 -13.24 0.29
C ALA A 127 -9.30 -14.42 0.94
N THR A 128 -9.50 -14.39 2.27
CA THR A 128 -10.26 -15.43 2.99
C THR A 128 -11.73 -15.43 2.59
N HIS A 129 -12.36 -14.25 2.53
CA HIS A 129 -13.76 -14.13 2.09
C HIS A 129 -13.93 -14.59 0.64
N VAL A 130 -13.07 -14.14 -0.29
CA VAL A 130 -13.12 -14.56 -1.70
C VAL A 130 -12.88 -16.06 -1.86
N ALA A 131 -11.92 -16.65 -1.12
CA ALA A 131 -11.67 -18.09 -1.17
C ALA A 131 -12.87 -18.91 -0.66
N HIS A 132 -13.53 -18.48 0.42
CA HIS A 132 -14.78 -19.08 0.91
C HIS A 132 -15.87 -19.03 -0.16
N VAL A 133 -16.15 -17.87 -0.76
CA VAL A 133 -17.17 -17.70 -1.80
C VAL A 133 -16.86 -18.49 -3.09
N VAL A 134 -15.59 -18.80 -3.37
CA VAL A 134 -15.20 -19.70 -4.48
C VAL A 134 -15.45 -21.16 -4.11
N ASN A 135 -15.05 -21.59 -2.92
CA ASN A 135 -15.20 -22.98 -2.46
C ASN A 135 -16.67 -23.37 -2.26
N ASP A 136 -17.49 -22.45 -1.77
CA ASP A 136 -18.93 -22.65 -1.52
C ASP A 136 -19.77 -22.83 -2.80
N LYS A 137 -19.21 -22.46 -3.97
CA LYS A 137 -19.84 -22.72 -5.29
C LYS A 137 -19.73 -24.20 -5.73
N LYS A 138 -19.27 -25.10 -4.84
CA LYS A 138 -19.31 -26.58 -4.91
C LYS A 138 -18.91 -27.20 -6.26
N SER A 139 -18.08 -26.51 -7.02
CA SER A 139 -17.59 -26.96 -8.32
C SER A 139 -16.50 -28.00 -8.09
N LYS A 140 -16.78 -29.29 -8.35
CA LYS A 140 -15.98 -30.46 -7.91
C LYS A 140 -14.48 -30.46 -8.24
N ASN A 141 -14.03 -29.57 -9.13
CA ASN A 141 -12.64 -29.45 -9.61
C ASN A 141 -11.95 -28.14 -9.18
N ILE A 142 -12.63 -27.29 -8.41
CA ILE A 142 -12.15 -25.96 -7.99
C ILE A 142 -12.05 -25.93 -6.47
N HIS A 143 -10.84 -25.71 -5.97
CA HIS A 143 -10.56 -25.33 -4.60
C HIS A 143 -9.58 -24.16 -4.62
N ALA A 144 -9.87 -23.10 -3.87
CA ALA A 144 -9.03 -21.92 -3.75
C ALA A 144 -8.53 -21.76 -2.31
N GLU A 145 -7.24 -21.51 -2.15
CA GLU A 145 -6.64 -21.07 -0.89
C GLU A 145 -6.46 -19.56 -0.84
N VAL A 146 -6.30 -19.01 0.37
CA VAL A 146 -5.98 -17.59 0.62
C VAL A 146 -4.75 -17.16 -0.20
N HIS A 147 -3.77 -18.05 -0.38
CA HIS A 147 -2.55 -17.78 -1.12
C HIS A 147 -2.76 -17.66 -2.64
N ASP A 148 -3.72 -18.40 -3.23
CA ASP A 148 -4.08 -18.26 -4.65
C ASP A 148 -4.71 -16.88 -4.90
N VAL A 149 -5.64 -16.47 -4.03
CA VAL A 149 -6.33 -15.18 -4.19
C VAL A 149 -5.36 -14.01 -4.00
N LYS A 150 -4.48 -14.03 -2.99
CA LYS A 150 -3.51 -12.94 -2.74
C LYS A 150 -2.62 -12.64 -3.97
N ARG A 151 -2.29 -13.64 -4.80
CA ARG A 151 -1.52 -13.45 -6.05
C ARG A 151 -2.26 -12.65 -7.13
N HIS A 152 -3.59 -12.56 -7.03
CA HIS A 152 -4.46 -11.89 -8.01
C HIS A 152 -5.00 -10.53 -7.51
N LEU A 153 -4.63 -10.10 -6.30
CA LEU A 153 -4.99 -8.80 -5.75
C LEU A 153 -3.83 -7.82 -5.92
N TRP A 154 -4.04 -6.72 -6.67
CA TRP A 154 -3.16 -5.55 -6.54
C TRP A 154 -3.69 -4.72 -5.39
N LEU A 155 -3.03 -4.80 -4.22
CA LEU A 155 -3.48 -4.16 -2.99
C LEU A 155 -2.75 -2.86 -2.67
N PHE A 156 -3.44 -2.08 -1.86
CA PHE A 156 -3.26 -0.65 -1.73
C PHE A 156 -3.67 -0.28 -0.25
N VAL A 157 -2.73 -0.15 0.74
CA VAL A 157 -3.01 -0.04 2.23
C VAL A 157 -2.25 1.06 3.03
N ASN A 158 -2.88 2.16 3.49
CA ASN A 158 -2.29 3.40 4.09
C ASN A 158 -2.86 3.61 5.48
N ALA A 159 -2.16 3.14 6.50
CA ALA A 159 -2.70 3.01 7.84
C ALA A 159 -2.26 4.17 8.75
N ARG A 160 -3.19 4.66 9.58
CA ARG A 160 -2.84 5.40 10.80
C ARG A 160 -2.71 4.40 11.95
N ILE A 161 -1.48 4.12 12.35
CA ILE A 161 -1.14 3.10 13.36
C ILE A 161 -0.52 3.78 14.58
N GLN A 162 -0.97 3.38 15.76
CA GLN A 162 -0.40 3.83 17.02
C GLN A 162 0.97 3.17 17.25
N ASN A 163 1.97 3.97 17.63
CA ASN A 163 3.33 3.53 18.01
C ASN A 163 3.96 2.47 17.05
N PRO A 164 4.04 2.72 15.73
CA PRO A 164 4.40 1.68 14.75
C PRO A 164 5.87 1.25 14.86
N THR A 165 6.08 -0.07 14.83
CA THR A 165 7.38 -0.74 14.82
C THR A 165 7.69 -1.28 13.41
N PHE A 166 8.97 -1.25 13.05
CA PHE A 166 9.44 -1.59 11.70
C PHE A 166 10.66 -2.51 11.75
N ASP A 167 11.01 -3.11 10.61
CA ASP A 167 12.17 -4.00 10.48
C ASP A 167 13.52 -3.29 10.63
N SER A 168 13.56 -1.98 10.37
CA SER A 168 14.79 -1.21 10.21
C SER A 168 14.53 0.30 10.32
N GLN A 169 15.59 1.09 10.48
CA GLN A 169 15.51 2.56 10.42
C GLN A 169 15.03 3.09 9.05
N THR A 170 15.08 2.27 7.99
CA THR A 170 14.51 2.63 6.68
C THR A 170 12.99 2.49 6.63
N LYS A 171 12.38 1.80 7.60
CA LYS A 171 10.92 1.66 7.80
C LYS A 171 10.16 1.09 6.60
N ASN A 172 10.84 0.30 5.77
CA ASN A 172 10.29 -0.28 4.55
C ASN A 172 9.32 -1.44 4.80
N PHE A 173 9.38 -2.10 5.97
CA PHE A 173 8.46 -3.17 6.37
C PHE A 173 7.92 -2.94 7.79
N LEU A 174 6.59 -2.96 7.97
CA LEU A 174 5.94 -2.84 9.27
C LEU A 174 5.91 -4.18 10.01
N THR A 175 6.31 -4.19 11.29
CA THR A 175 6.37 -5.39 12.15
C THR A 175 5.37 -5.39 13.31
N THR A 176 4.62 -4.31 13.53
CA THR A 176 3.59 -4.20 14.60
C THR A 176 2.54 -5.32 14.47
N PRO A 177 2.19 -6.06 15.54
CA PRO A 177 1.05 -6.98 15.55
C PRO A 177 -0.29 -6.25 15.29
N TYR A 178 -1.27 -6.90 14.67
CA TYR A 178 -2.52 -6.24 14.29
C TYR A 178 -3.37 -5.83 15.51
N GLU A 179 -3.24 -6.59 16.61
CA GLU A 179 -3.81 -6.32 17.93
C GLU A 179 -3.31 -4.99 18.51
N SER A 180 -2.14 -4.53 18.08
CA SER A 180 -1.47 -3.31 18.53
C SER A 180 -1.65 -2.12 17.57
N PHE A 181 -2.48 -2.22 16.53
CA PHE A 181 -2.70 -1.10 15.59
C PHE A 181 -3.45 0.09 16.20
N GLY A 182 -4.25 -0.13 17.24
CA GLY A 182 -5.13 0.87 17.85
C GLY A 182 -6.43 1.12 17.07
N SER A 183 -6.65 0.41 15.95
CA SER A 183 -7.90 0.43 15.18
C SER A 183 -8.11 -0.90 14.44
N ASN A 184 -9.38 -1.26 14.21
CA ASN A 184 -9.76 -2.40 13.38
C ASN A 184 -10.08 -1.95 11.94
N CYS A 185 -9.94 -2.89 10.99
CA CYS A 185 -10.19 -2.69 9.57
C CYS A 185 -11.19 -3.76 9.11
N ASP A 186 -12.49 -3.52 9.32
CA ASP A 186 -13.59 -4.45 9.04
C ASP A 186 -14.40 -3.98 7.83
N PHE A 187 -14.35 -4.77 6.76
CA PHE A 187 -14.94 -4.45 5.46
C PHE A 187 -16.46 -4.61 5.42
N SER A 188 -17.15 -3.77 4.67
CA SER A 188 -18.59 -3.98 4.46
C SER A 188 -18.84 -5.15 3.51
N ASN A 189 -19.95 -5.88 3.71
CA ASN A 189 -20.40 -6.90 2.77
C ASN A 189 -20.53 -6.33 1.34
N VAL A 190 -20.99 -5.08 1.21
CA VAL A 190 -21.14 -4.36 -0.07
C VAL A 190 -19.80 -4.16 -0.79
N PHE A 191 -18.69 -3.98 -0.08
CA PHE A 191 -17.35 -3.97 -0.67
C PHE A 191 -16.88 -5.39 -1.01
N LEU A 192 -17.06 -6.35 -0.11
CA LEU A 192 -16.64 -7.74 -0.34
C LEU A 192 -17.35 -8.36 -1.55
N ASP A 193 -18.66 -8.13 -1.70
CA ASP A 193 -19.45 -8.50 -2.88
C ASP A 193 -18.94 -7.83 -4.16
N LYS A 194 -18.56 -6.53 -4.11
CA LYS A 194 -17.93 -5.86 -5.25
C LYS A 194 -16.58 -6.51 -5.59
N VAL A 195 -15.76 -6.86 -4.59
CA VAL A 195 -14.47 -7.54 -4.82
C VAL A 195 -14.66 -8.92 -5.44
N VAL A 196 -15.63 -9.72 -4.98
CA VAL A 196 -15.98 -11.00 -5.63
C VAL A 196 -16.39 -10.80 -7.10
N ASN A 197 -17.22 -9.78 -7.37
CA ASN A 197 -17.75 -9.50 -8.71
C ASN A 197 -16.77 -8.71 -9.62
N SER A 198 -15.62 -8.27 -9.10
CA SER A 198 -14.58 -7.52 -9.84
C SER A 198 -13.97 -8.25 -11.05
N GLY A 199 -14.21 -9.55 -11.17
CA GLY A 199 -13.48 -10.43 -12.08
C GLY A 199 -12.22 -11.05 -11.47
N VAL A 200 -11.85 -10.76 -10.21
CA VAL A 200 -10.72 -11.44 -9.52
C VAL A 200 -10.85 -12.97 -9.57
N VAL A 201 -12.06 -13.49 -9.32
CA VAL A 201 -12.37 -14.93 -9.40
C VAL A 201 -12.18 -15.46 -10.82
N ARG A 202 -12.61 -14.70 -11.84
CA ARG A 202 -12.42 -15.08 -13.25
C ARG A 202 -10.94 -15.10 -13.63
N ASN A 203 -10.17 -14.09 -13.22
CA ASN A 203 -8.73 -14.00 -13.50
C ASN A 203 -7.95 -15.15 -12.84
N MET A 204 -8.30 -15.49 -11.59
CA MET A 204 -7.74 -16.65 -10.89
C MET A 204 -8.08 -17.98 -11.59
N LEU A 205 -9.31 -18.17 -12.06
CA LEU A 205 -9.72 -19.37 -12.81
C LEU A 205 -9.07 -19.49 -14.20
N LEU A 206 -8.67 -18.36 -14.80
CA LEU A 206 -7.94 -18.30 -16.07
C LEU A 206 -6.42 -18.44 -15.90
N TYR A 207 -5.89 -18.36 -14.67
CA TYR A 207 -4.46 -18.49 -14.42
C TYR A 207 -4.00 -19.96 -14.57
N PRO A 208 -3.06 -20.29 -15.49
CA PRO A 208 -2.72 -21.69 -15.79
C PRO A 208 -2.24 -22.50 -14.57
N GLY A 209 -1.55 -21.87 -13.62
CA GLY A 209 -1.08 -22.53 -12.40
C GLY A 209 -2.18 -22.85 -11.39
N PHE A 210 -3.33 -22.16 -11.42
CA PHE A 210 -4.41 -22.35 -10.43
C PHE A 210 -5.06 -23.73 -10.55
N MET A 211 -5.19 -24.25 -11.78
CA MET A 211 -5.72 -25.60 -12.01
C MET A 211 -4.76 -26.72 -11.57
N CYS A 212 -3.52 -26.39 -11.22
CA CYS A 212 -2.58 -27.29 -10.56
C CYS A 212 -2.69 -27.16 -9.02
N THR A 213 -2.60 -25.95 -8.46
CA THR A 213 -2.72 -25.74 -7.00
C THR A 213 -4.06 -26.24 -6.44
N SER A 214 -5.16 -25.98 -7.14
CA SER A 214 -6.50 -26.53 -6.84
C SER A 214 -6.51 -28.06 -6.74
N LYS A 215 -5.90 -28.76 -7.70
CA LYS A 215 -5.82 -30.23 -7.71
C LYS A 215 -4.97 -30.76 -6.57
N GLU A 216 -3.81 -30.16 -6.32
CA GLU A 216 -2.95 -30.53 -5.19
C GLU A 216 -3.66 -30.36 -3.84
N ALA A 217 -4.36 -29.24 -3.64
CA ALA A 217 -5.11 -28.99 -2.41
C ALA A 217 -6.28 -29.98 -2.21
N ILE A 218 -6.99 -30.34 -3.29
CA ILE A 218 -8.02 -31.40 -3.27
C ILE A 218 -7.41 -32.77 -2.94
N LEU A 219 -6.22 -33.09 -3.44
CA LEU A 219 -5.51 -34.33 -3.12
C LEU A 219 -5.04 -34.36 -1.66
N ARG A 220 -4.44 -33.27 -1.16
CA ARG A 220 -4.02 -33.14 0.26
C ARG A 220 -5.21 -33.35 1.21
N LYS A 221 -6.38 -32.75 0.92
CA LYS A 221 -7.61 -32.94 1.70
C LYS A 221 -8.18 -34.36 1.66
N LYS A 222 -7.84 -35.17 0.66
CA LYS A 222 -8.21 -36.60 0.61
C LYS A 222 -7.18 -37.50 1.28
N GLY A 223 -5.90 -37.14 1.25
CA GLY A 223 -4.82 -37.89 1.90
C GLY A 223 -4.81 -37.77 3.42
N GLY A 224 -5.16 -36.60 3.97
CA GLY A 224 -5.20 -36.36 5.43
C GLY A 224 -6.42 -36.93 6.17
N GLY A 225 -7.10 -37.93 5.59
CA GLY A 225 -8.36 -38.50 6.11
C GLY A 225 -8.25 -39.94 6.61
N GLY A 226 -7.04 -40.44 6.86
CA GLY A 226 -6.80 -41.83 7.27
C GLY A 226 -5.63 -41.97 8.23
N ASP A 227 -5.86 -41.60 9.49
CA ASP A 227 -5.16 -42.10 10.69
C ASP A 227 -5.91 -41.58 11.94
N ASN A 228 -6.92 -42.35 12.38
CA ASN A 228 -7.56 -42.42 13.71
C ASN A 228 -8.78 -43.36 13.65
#